data_AF-A0AAP4ACM4-F1
#
_entry.id   AF-A0AAP4ACM4-F1
#
_cell.length_a   1.000
_cell.length_b   1.000
_cell.length_c   1.000
_cell.angle_alpha   90.00
_cell.angle_beta   90.00
_cell.angle_gamma   90.00
#
_symmetry.space_group_name_H-M   'P 1'
#
loop_
_entity.id
_entity.type
_entity.pdbx_description
1 polymer ?
#
loop_
_entity_poly.entity_id
_entity_poly.type
_entity_poly.pdbx_seq_one_letter_code
_entity_poly.pdbx_strand_id
1 'polypeptide(L)'
;MQNGCFKYNLPGWGENDVFECVLKTPSILDLASKGKIPNPLIADVVSLFKGEFKEDMTTIEGLKNVNELAEFFCDVCLVEPSYSELKEAGGLTDNQKIHIYMFATRGVKALTPFLKE
;
A
#
# COMPACT_ATOMS: atom_id res chain seq x y z
N MET A 1 -2.81 -19.66 11.00
CA MET A 1 -2.82 -18.24 10.57
C MET A 1 -2.25 -17.43 11.73
N GLN A 2 -0.97 -17.06 11.69
CA GLN A 2 -0.32 -16.25 12.73
C GLN A 2 -0.25 -14.78 12.27
N ASN A 3 -0.58 -13.85 13.16
CA ASN A 3 -0.16 -12.44 13.16
C ASN A 3 -0.46 -11.55 11.94
N GLY A 4 -1.72 -11.37 11.55
CA GLY A 4 -2.14 -10.23 10.70
C GLY A 4 -1.58 -10.20 9.27
N CYS A 5 -1.02 -11.31 8.79
CA CYS A 5 -0.61 -11.52 7.41
C CYS A 5 -1.68 -12.32 6.64
N PHE A 6 -1.88 -11.99 5.37
CA PHE A 6 -2.89 -12.57 4.49
C PHE A 6 -2.30 -12.81 3.10
N LYS A 7 -2.56 -13.99 2.53
CA LYS A 7 -2.36 -14.19 1.09
C LYS A 7 -3.34 -13.31 0.32
N TYR A 8 -2.85 -12.64 -0.70
CA TYR A 8 -3.61 -11.68 -1.47
C TYR A 8 -3.21 -11.72 -2.95
N ASN A 9 -4.22 -11.62 -3.81
CA ASN A 9 -4.07 -11.64 -5.26
C ASN A 9 -4.17 -10.22 -5.79
N LEU A 10 -3.03 -9.65 -6.18
CA LEU A 10 -2.97 -8.39 -6.91
C LEU A 10 -3.17 -8.65 -8.41
N PRO A 11 -3.59 -7.64 -9.19
CA PRO A 11 -3.42 -7.67 -10.64
C PRO A 11 -1.96 -7.99 -10.99
N GLY A 12 -1.73 -8.89 -11.93
CA GLY A 12 -0.40 -9.22 -12.45
C GLY A 12 0.14 -8.13 -13.39
N TRP A 13 1.19 -8.48 -14.14
CA TRP A 13 1.81 -7.54 -15.09
C TRP A 13 1.21 -7.63 -16.50
N GLY A 14 0.53 -8.75 -16.82
CA GLY A 14 -0.18 -8.96 -18.08
C GLY A 14 -1.70 -8.83 -17.95
N GLU A 15 -2.40 -8.87 -19.09
CA GLU A 15 -3.86 -8.98 -19.11
C GLU A 15 -4.33 -10.26 -18.42
N ASN A 16 -5.22 -10.12 -17.43
CA ASN A 16 -5.78 -11.21 -16.63
C ASN A 16 -4.75 -12.03 -15.83
N ASP A 17 -3.52 -11.53 -15.72
CA ASP A 17 -2.50 -12.13 -14.87
C ASP A 17 -2.77 -11.81 -13.40
N VAL A 18 -2.29 -12.68 -12.50
CA VAL A 18 -2.49 -12.54 -11.05
C VAL A 18 -1.15 -12.68 -10.34
N PHE A 19 -0.86 -11.72 -9.48
CA PHE A 19 0.30 -11.74 -8.62
C PHE A 19 -0.12 -12.14 -7.19
N GLU A 20 0.18 -13.38 -6.79
CA GLU A 20 -0.02 -13.84 -5.40
C GLU A 20 1.11 -13.28 -4.51
N CYS A 21 0.72 -12.60 -3.45
CA CYS A 21 1.63 -12.04 -2.46
C CYS A 21 1.09 -12.26 -1.04
N VAL A 22 1.92 -12.01 -0.04
CA VAL A 22 1.52 -11.97 1.37
C VAL A 22 1.59 -10.52 1.84
N LEU A 23 0.44 -9.99 2.27
CA LEU A 23 0.32 -8.64 2.81
C LEU A 23 0.08 -8.70 4.32
N LYS A 24 0.60 -7.73 5.06
CA LYS A 24 0.25 -7.49 6.47
C LYS A 24 -0.40 -6.14 6.64
N THR A 25 -1.41 -6.04 7.50
CA THR A 25 -2.01 -4.75 7.84
C THR A 25 -0.98 -3.90 8.60
N PRO A 26 -0.65 -2.68 8.13
CA PRO A 26 0.33 -1.84 8.81
C PRO A 26 -0.28 -1.28 10.11
N SER A 27 0.53 -1.18 11.15
CA SER A 27 0.17 -0.48 12.38
C SER A 27 0.83 0.90 12.37
N ILE A 28 0.06 1.95 12.08
CA ILE A 28 0.56 3.33 12.04
C ILE A 28 1.16 3.74 13.40
N LEU A 29 0.53 3.35 14.51
CA LEU A 29 1.03 3.64 15.85
C LEU A 29 2.35 2.94 16.14
N ASP A 30 2.51 1.69 15.72
CA ASP A 30 3.77 0.95 15.86
C ASP A 30 4.88 1.59 15.00
N LEU A 31 4.57 1.92 13.74
CA LEU A 31 5.49 2.60 12.83
C LEU A 31 5.93 3.97 13.37
N ALA A 32 4.99 4.74 13.92
CA ALA A 32 5.27 6.02 14.55
C ALA A 32 6.17 5.85 15.80
N SER A 33 5.84 4.89 16.68
CA SER A 33 6.61 4.63 17.90
C SER A 33 8.06 4.22 17.62
N LYS A 34 8.31 3.60 16.46
CA LYS A 34 9.62 3.13 16.00
C LYS A 34 10.34 4.16 15.10
N GLY A 35 9.75 5.33 14.85
CA GLY A 35 10.32 6.34 13.96
C GLY A 35 10.45 5.88 12.50
N LYS A 36 9.57 4.95 12.05
CA LYS A 36 9.60 4.37 10.70
C LYS A 36 8.74 5.11 9.69
N ILE A 37 7.93 6.09 10.12
CA ILE A 37 7.21 6.97 9.19
C ILE A 37 8.18 8.05 8.72
N PRO A 38 8.45 8.19 7.41
CA PRO A 38 9.30 9.27 6.90
C PRO A 38 8.76 10.64 7.31
N ASN A 39 9.63 11.54 7.77
CA ASN A 39 9.23 12.87 8.25
C ASN A 39 8.31 13.64 7.30
N PRO A 40 8.56 13.67 5.97
CA PRO A 40 7.67 14.37 5.04
C PRO A 40 6.25 13.80 5.02
N LEU A 41 6.08 12.50 5.31
CA LEU A 41 4.82 11.78 5.22
C LEU A 41 4.02 11.72 6.52
N ILE A 42 4.57 12.23 7.64
CA ILE A 42 3.89 12.12 8.94
C ILE A 42 2.51 12.80 8.89
N ALA A 43 2.42 14.00 8.33
CA ALA A 43 1.16 14.74 8.25
C ALA A 43 0.12 13.98 7.42
N ASP A 44 0.54 13.40 6.30
CA ASP A 44 -0.32 12.67 5.38
C ASP A 44 -0.80 11.34 5.97
N VAL A 45 0.10 10.58 6.58
CA VAL A 45 -0.23 9.32 7.25
C VAL A 45 -1.18 9.55 8.43
N VAL A 46 -1.02 10.63 9.19
CA VAL A 46 -1.95 11.02 10.25
C VAL A 46 -3.31 11.42 9.68
N SER A 47 -3.33 12.18 8.59
CA SER A 47 -4.57 12.58 7.91
C SER A 47 -5.31 11.36 7.35
N LEU A 48 -4.58 10.38 6.81
CA LEU A 48 -5.13 9.09 6.36
C LEU A 48 -5.75 8.31 7.52
N PHE A 49 -5.03 8.22 8.64
CA PHE A 49 -5.52 7.54 9.84
C PHE A 49 -6.81 8.16 10.39
N LYS A 50 -6.96 9.49 10.27
CA LYS A 50 -8.19 10.21 10.65
C LYS A 50 -9.31 10.11 9.61
N GLY A 51 -9.05 9.59 8.41
CA GLY A 51 -10.00 9.60 7.30
C GLY A 51 -10.20 10.99 6.67
N GLU A 52 -9.26 11.90 6.90
CA GLU A 52 -9.30 13.30 6.45
C GLU A 52 -8.44 13.55 5.22
N PHE A 53 -7.64 12.57 4.79
CA PHE A 53 -6.75 12.71 3.65
C PHE A 53 -7.53 12.96 2.35
N LYS A 54 -7.23 14.10 1.73
CA LYS A 54 -7.78 14.52 0.45
C LYS A 54 -6.63 14.98 -0.42
N GLU A 55 -6.22 14.12 -1.34
CA GLU A 55 -5.24 14.50 -2.35
C GLU A 55 -5.91 14.89 -3.66
N ASP A 56 -5.40 15.95 -4.28
CA ASP A 56 -5.78 16.39 -5.60
C ASP A 56 -4.88 15.72 -6.65
N MET A 57 -5.33 14.56 -7.11
CA MET A 57 -4.67 13.80 -8.18
C MET A 57 -4.66 14.51 -9.55
N THR A 58 -5.24 15.71 -9.67
CA THR A 58 -5.14 16.55 -10.87
C THR A 58 -3.88 17.42 -10.90
N THR A 59 -3.12 17.45 -9.80
CA THR A 59 -1.87 18.21 -9.67
C THR A 59 -0.64 17.30 -9.60
N ILE A 60 0.51 17.82 -10.05
CA ILE A 60 1.80 17.10 -9.97
C ILE A 60 2.18 16.83 -8.51
N GLU A 61 1.94 17.81 -7.63
CA GLU A 61 2.21 17.67 -6.20
C GLU A 61 1.36 16.56 -5.59
N GLY A 62 0.06 16.51 -5.93
CA GLY A 62 -0.80 15.48 -5.42
C GLY A 62 -0.49 14.08 -5.92
N LEU A 63 -0.13 13.95 -7.20
CA LEU A 63 0.38 12.69 -7.74
C LEU A 63 1.66 12.23 -7.04
N LYS A 64 2.57 13.17 -6.72
CA LYS A 64 3.80 12.87 -5.99
C LYS A 64 3.51 12.37 -4.57
N ASN A 65 2.63 13.04 -3.83
CA ASN A 65 2.28 12.65 -2.46
C ASN A 65 1.61 11.27 -2.42
N VAL A 66 0.69 11.00 -3.37
CA VAL A 66 0.08 9.67 -3.53
C VAL A 66 1.15 8.60 -3.81
N ASN A 67 2.10 8.88 -4.71
CA ASN A 67 3.16 7.93 -5.02
C ASN A 67 4.06 7.67 -3.80
N GLU A 68 4.47 8.70 -3.05
CA GLU A 68 5.30 8.54 -1.85
C GLU A 68 4.59 7.71 -0.77
N LEU A 69 3.29 7.93 -0.57
CA LEU A 69 2.47 7.11 0.33
C LEU A 69 2.34 5.66 -0.18
N ALA A 70 2.11 5.47 -1.47
CA ALA A 70 1.99 4.15 -2.05
C ALA A 70 3.30 3.35 -1.94
N GLU A 71 4.44 4.00 -2.20
CA GLU A 71 5.78 3.45 -1.98
C GLU A 71 6.00 3.06 -0.51
N PHE A 72 5.64 3.94 0.42
CA PHE A 72 5.73 3.67 1.85
C PHE A 72 4.88 2.46 2.26
N PHE A 73 3.63 2.39 1.80
CA PHE A 73 2.76 1.26 2.11
C PHE A 73 3.18 -0.04 1.44
N CYS A 74 3.76 -0.01 0.23
CA CYS A 74 4.38 -1.19 -0.36
C CYS A 74 5.49 -1.73 0.55
N ASP A 75 6.39 -0.85 1.03
CA ASP A 75 7.48 -1.23 1.91
C ASP A 75 7.00 -1.86 3.23
N VAL A 76 5.98 -1.26 3.87
CA VAL A 76 5.52 -1.73 5.17
C VAL A 76 4.48 -2.85 5.11
N CYS A 77 3.81 -3.08 3.97
CA CYS A 77 2.75 -4.09 3.86
C CYS A 77 3.20 -5.38 3.18
N LEU A 78 4.11 -5.33 2.21
CA LEU A 78 4.57 -6.53 1.51
C LEU A 78 5.48 -7.36 2.40
N VAL A 79 5.05 -8.59 2.67
CA VAL A 79 5.82 -9.57 3.45
C VAL A 79 6.54 -10.52 2.52
N GLU A 80 5.85 -11.02 1.50
CA GLU A 80 6.40 -12.01 0.57
C GLU A 80 5.73 -11.89 -0.82
N PRO A 81 6.50 -11.70 -1.91
CA PRO A 81 7.88 -11.22 -1.89
C PRO A 81 7.97 -9.84 -1.23
N SER A 82 9.14 -9.52 -0.68
CA SER A 82 9.40 -8.21 -0.11
C SER A 82 9.40 -7.13 -1.19
N TYR A 83 9.15 -5.88 -0.79
CA TYR A 83 9.12 -4.79 -1.76
C TYR A 83 10.49 -4.53 -2.40
N SER A 84 11.58 -4.76 -1.67
CA SER A 84 12.94 -4.69 -2.22
C SER A 84 13.17 -5.71 -3.35
N GLU A 85 12.76 -6.97 -3.16
CA GLU A 85 12.89 -8.01 -4.18
C GLU A 85 12.08 -7.65 -5.43
N LEU A 86 10.88 -7.08 -5.25
CA LEU A 86 10.06 -6.62 -6.36
C LEU A 86 10.71 -5.46 -7.11
N LYS A 87 11.36 -4.51 -6.43
CA LYS A 87 12.10 -3.41 -7.09
C LYS A 87 13.25 -3.93 -7.94
N GLU A 88 13.97 -4.94 -7.46
CA GLU A 88 15.05 -5.58 -8.22
C GLU A 88 14.54 -6.35 -9.44
N ALA A 89 13.33 -6.91 -9.36
CA ALA A 89 12.70 -7.69 -10.43
C ALA A 89 11.97 -6.85 -11.51
N GLY A 90 11.99 -5.51 -11.42
CA GLY A 90 11.32 -4.61 -12.38
C GLY A 90 10.17 -3.78 -11.79
N GLY A 91 9.88 -3.94 -10.51
CA GLY A 91 8.95 -3.12 -9.74
C GLY A 91 7.47 -3.49 -9.89
N LEU A 92 6.66 -2.80 -9.11
CA LEU A 92 5.20 -2.87 -9.19
C LEU A 92 4.66 -1.79 -10.12
N THR A 93 3.58 -2.11 -10.82
CA THR A 93 2.78 -1.14 -11.58
C THR A 93 2.05 -0.19 -10.64
N ASP A 94 1.67 0.99 -11.11
CA ASP A 94 0.90 1.95 -10.32
C ASP A 94 -0.41 1.34 -9.82
N ASN A 95 -1.06 0.50 -10.64
CA ASN A 95 -2.26 -0.22 -10.25
C ASN A 95 -2.00 -1.11 -9.03
N GLN A 96 -0.96 -1.94 -9.07
CA GLN A 96 -0.58 -2.80 -7.94
C GLN A 96 -0.28 -1.98 -6.68
N LYS A 97 0.47 -0.87 -6.80
CA LYS A 97 0.78 0.02 -5.67
C LYS A 97 -0.47 0.63 -5.05
N ILE A 98 -1.41 1.09 -5.87
CA ILE A 98 -2.68 1.66 -5.41
C ILE A 98 -3.53 0.61 -4.71
N HIS A 99 -3.56 -0.64 -5.19
CA HIS A 99 -4.25 -1.73 -4.49
C HIS A 99 -3.69 -1.96 -3.07
N ILE A 100 -2.36 -1.95 -2.92
CA ILE A 100 -1.71 -2.09 -1.61
C ILE A 100 -1.99 -0.87 -0.72
N TYR A 101 -1.94 0.34 -1.28
CA TYR A 101 -2.32 1.56 -0.58
C TYR A 101 -3.78 1.49 -0.06
N MET A 102 -4.73 1.01 -0.87
CA MET A 102 -6.12 0.84 -0.46
C MET A 102 -6.28 -0.22 0.63
N PHE A 103 -5.55 -1.34 0.52
CA PHE A 103 -5.48 -2.36 1.58
C PHE A 103 -4.99 -1.75 2.90
N ALA A 104 -3.92 -0.96 2.85
CA ALA A 104 -3.29 -0.37 4.03
C ALA A 104 -4.17 0.65 4.75
N THR A 105 -4.90 1.46 3.99
CA THR A 105 -5.66 2.61 4.52
C THR A 105 -7.10 2.27 4.90
N ARG A 106 -7.70 1.26 4.26
CA ARG A 106 -9.12 0.91 4.47
C ARG A 106 -9.31 -0.53 4.96
N GLY A 107 -8.23 -1.30 5.10
CA GLY A 107 -8.23 -2.70 5.56
C GLY A 107 -8.78 -3.70 4.52
N VAL A 108 -8.83 -4.98 4.89
CA VAL A 108 -9.25 -6.09 4.00
C VAL A 108 -10.66 -5.88 3.41
N LYS A 109 -11.56 -5.22 4.15
CA LYS A 109 -12.94 -4.93 3.71
C LYS A 109 -13.02 -3.94 2.54
N ALA A 110 -11.97 -3.15 2.31
CA ALA A 110 -11.90 -2.20 1.21
C ALA A 110 -11.72 -2.84 -0.16
N LEU A 111 -11.30 -4.11 -0.16
CA LEU A 111 -10.94 -4.87 -1.36
C LEU A 111 -12.08 -5.75 -1.84
N THR A 112 -13.16 -5.86 -1.05
CA THR A 112 -14.36 -6.63 -1.39
C THR A 112 -15.05 -6.20 -2.71
N PRO A 113 -15.02 -4.93 -3.13
CA PRO A 113 -15.54 -4.54 -4.45
C PRO A 113 -14.69 -5.04 -5.63
N PHE A 114 -13.40 -5.38 -5.41
CA PHE A 114 -12.45 -5.76 -6.47
C PHE A 114 -12.16 -7.27 -6.51
N LEU A 115 -12.57 -8.02 -5.49
CA LEU A 115 -12.52 -9.49 -5.45
C LEU A 115 -13.74 -10.16 -6.09
N LYS A 116 -14.69 -9.36 -6.60
CA LYS A 116 -15.86 -9.81 -7.34
C LYS A 116 -15.88 -9.14 -8.72
N GLU A 117 -15.02 -9.60 -9.61
CA GLU A 117 -15.34 -9.85 -11.02
C GLU A 117 -14.63 -11.13 -11.46
#